data_AF-A0A972AGB2-F1
#
_entry.id   AF-A0A972AGB2-F1
#
_cell.length_a   1.000
_cell.length_b   1.000
_cell.length_c   1.000
_cell.angle_alpha   90.00
_cell.angle_beta   90.00
_cell.angle_gamma   90.00
#
_symmetry.space_group_name_H-M   'P 1'
#
loop_
_entity.id
_entity.type
_entity.pdbx_description
1 polymer ?
#
loop_
_entity_poly.entity_id
_entity_poly.type
_entity_poly.pdbx_seq_one_letter_code
_entity_poly.pdbx_strand_id
1 'polypeptide(L)'
;MLFKKRKKDKKQIDRFQKLVAGGVEIKALNCRVFPEDDIAVLEITVPEVTEALHYDELDFELYTSCKVIKMKGEFKDAEKKGKLRFYRYKLYEYNEFFE
;
A
#
# COMPACT_ATOMS: atom_id res chain seq x y z
N MET A 1 19.50 26.18 33.48
CA MET A 1 19.11 24.81 33.08
C MET A 1 18.12 24.92 31.92
N LEU A 2 18.51 24.49 30.72
CA LEU A 2 17.70 24.62 29.49
C LEU A 2 16.70 23.47 29.38
N PHE A 3 15.42 23.78 29.60
CA PHE A 3 14.31 22.86 29.35
C PHE A 3 14.17 22.60 27.84
N LYS A 4 14.62 21.42 27.39
CA LYS A 4 14.40 20.92 26.04
C LYS A 4 12.89 20.71 25.83
N LYS A 5 12.29 21.52 24.95
CA LYS A 5 10.94 21.30 24.40
C LYS A 5 10.86 19.86 23.85
N ARG A 6 10.02 19.02 24.46
CA ARG A 6 9.66 17.70 23.94
C ARG A 6 9.05 17.88 22.56
N LYS A 7 9.72 17.34 21.52
CA LYS A 7 9.12 17.17 20.20
C LYS A 7 7.95 16.22 20.38
N LYS A 8 6.74 16.63 19.99
CA LYS A 8 5.59 15.73 19.81
C LYS A 8 6.06 14.59 18.90
N ASP A 9 6.12 13.38 19.43
CA ASP A 9 6.22 12.15 18.66
C ASP A 9 5.15 12.22 17.55
N LYS A 10 5.61 12.42 16.31
CA LYS A 10 4.78 12.14 15.14
C LYS A 10 4.43 10.67 15.28
N LYS A 11 3.14 10.35 15.50
CA LYS A 11 2.61 8.99 15.42
C LYS A 11 3.30 8.31 14.24
N GLN A 12 4.17 7.35 14.55
CA GLN A 12 4.97 6.66 13.57
C GLN A 12 3.97 5.93 12.68
N ILE A 13 3.82 6.37 11.43
CA ILE A 13 3.03 5.63 10.44
C ILE A 13 3.63 4.23 10.43
N ASP A 14 2.78 3.23 10.68
CA ASP A 14 3.18 1.82 10.77
C ASP A 14 4.08 1.49 9.59
N ARG A 15 5.30 0.99 9.86
CA ARG A 15 6.28 0.77 8.79
C ARG A 15 5.75 -0.33 7.87
N PHE A 16 5.56 0.01 6.59
CA PHE A 16 5.40 -0.97 5.52
C PHE A 16 6.56 -1.97 5.60
N GLN A 17 6.26 -3.26 5.74
CA GLN A 17 7.28 -4.30 5.72
C GLN A 17 7.26 -5.05 4.40
N LYS A 18 6.07 -5.50 3.97
CA LYS A 18 5.93 -6.39 2.82
C LYS A 18 4.54 -6.29 2.22
N LEU A 19 4.47 -6.47 0.91
CA LEU A 19 3.22 -6.66 0.16
C LEU A 19 3.25 -8.04 -0.48
N VAL A 20 2.17 -8.80 -0.35
CA VAL A 20 1.92 -10.02 -1.11
C VAL A 20 0.70 -9.78 -1.98
N ALA A 21 0.76 -10.14 -3.25
CA ALA A 21 -0.37 -10.09 -4.17
C ALA A 21 -0.55 -11.47 -4.81
N GLY A 22 -1.74 -12.07 -4.67
CA GLY A 22 -2.03 -13.41 -5.22
C GLY A 22 -1.09 -14.51 -4.72
N GLY A 23 -0.58 -14.39 -3.49
CA GLY A 23 0.40 -15.32 -2.90
C GLY A 23 1.86 -15.08 -3.31
N VAL A 24 2.15 -14.09 -4.15
CA VAL A 24 3.51 -13.71 -4.57
C VAL A 24 3.97 -12.46 -3.82
N GLU A 25 5.17 -12.51 -3.24
CA GLU A 25 5.77 -11.33 -2.61
C GLU A 25 6.14 -10.27 -3.66
N ILE A 26 5.62 -9.07 -3.48
CA ILE A 26 5.87 -7.91 -4.33
C ILE A 26 6.93 -7.04 -3.68
N LYS A 27 8.02 -6.78 -4.40
CA LYS A 27 9.06 -5.83 -4.00
C LYS A 27 8.60 -4.37 -4.19
N ALA A 28 7.54 -3.99 -3.46
CA ALA A 28 7.04 -2.63 -3.45
C ALA A 28 7.96 -1.74 -2.60
N LEU A 29 8.30 -0.57 -3.13
CA LEU A 29 9.01 0.48 -2.39
C LEU A 29 8.06 1.24 -1.47
N ASN A 30 6.81 1.38 -1.89
CA ASN A 30 5.78 2.08 -1.16
C ASN A 30 4.41 1.52 -1.54
N CYS A 31 3.52 1.44 -0.55
CA CYS A 31 2.11 1.11 -0.76
C CYS A 31 1.28 2.17 -0.04
N ARG A 32 0.35 2.78 -0.75
CA ARG A 32 -0.52 3.83 -0.22
C ARG A 32 -1.95 3.51 -0.57
N VAL A 33 -2.83 3.53 0.44
CA VAL A 33 -4.26 3.49 0.20
C VAL A 33 -4.84 4.88 0.43
N PHE A 34 -5.67 5.35 -0.49
CA PHE A 34 -6.35 6.65 -0.40
C PHE A 34 -7.76 6.58 -0.98
N PRO A 35 -8.72 7.40 -0.49
CA PRO A 35 -10.04 7.47 -1.07
C PRO A 35 -10.02 8.25 -2.40
N GLU A 36 -10.76 7.76 -3.39
CA GLU A 36 -10.96 8.37 -4.72
C GLU A 36 -12.37 8.01 -5.23
N ASP A 37 -13.19 9.02 -5.53
CA ASP A 37 -14.58 8.87 -6.03
C ASP A 37 -15.42 7.84 -5.23
N ASP A 38 -15.48 8.02 -3.89
CA ASP A 38 -16.20 7.15 -2.94
C ASP A 38 -15.66 5.70 -2.81
N ILE A 39 -14.55 5.38 -3.46
CA ILE A 39 -13.89 4.06 -3.41
C ILE A 39 -12.49 4.21 -2.81
N ALA A 40 -12.00 3.21 -2.09
CA ALA A 40 -10.59 3.19 -1.66
C ALA A 40 -9.71 2.66 -2.80
N VAL A 41 -8.62 3.37 -3.10
CA VAL A 41 -7.64 2.96 -4.11
C VAL A 41 -6.31 2.65 -3.45
N LEU A 42 -5.77 1.46 -3.72
CA LEU A 42 -4.42 1.04 -3.38
C LEU A 42 -3.49 1.39 -4.53
N GLU A 43 -2.53 2.27 -4.27
CA GLU A 43 -1.41 2.57 -5.15
C GLU A 43 -0.14 1.86 -4.65
N ILE A 44 0.44 1.05 -5.52
CA ILE A 44 1.65 0.26 -5.26
C ILE A 44 2.76 0.84 -6.12
N THR A 45 3.84 1.29 -5.48
CA THR A 45 5.04 1.78 -6.16
C THR A 45 6.09 0.68 -6.21
N VAL A 46 6.49 0.26 -7.40
CA VAL A 46 7.54 -0.75 -7.64
C VAL A 46 8.66 -0.17 -8.53
N PRO A 47 9.91 -0.63 -8.35
CA PRO A 47 11.02 -0.18 -9.19
C PRO A 47 11.07 -0.90 -10.55
N GLU A 48 10.46 -2.07 -10.68
CA GLU A 48 10.53 -2.95 -11.85
C GLU A 48 9.13 -3.45 -12.27
N VAL A 49 9.01 -4.16 -13.40
CA VAL A 49 7.71 -4.76 -13.79
C VAL A 49 7.45 -5.88 -12.81
N THR A 50 6.24 -5.95 -12.27
CA THR A 50 5.80 -7.13 -11.53
C THR A 50 4.61 -7.74 -12.24
N GLU A 51 4.80 -8.91 -12.85
CA GLU A 51 3.73 -9.63 -13.58
C GLU A 51 2.58 -10.03 -12.65
N ALA A 52 2.89 -10.28 -11.37
CA ALA A 52 1.88 -10.54 -10.34
C ALA A 52 0.92 -9.34 -10.09
N LEU A 53 1.20 -8.16 -10.65
CA LEU A 53 0.32 -6.98 -10.61
C LEU A 53 -0.37 -6.70 -11.96
N HIS A 54 -0.43 -7.67 -12.89
CA HIS A 54 -1.09 -7.52 -14.19
C HIS A 54 -2.43 -8.25 -14.27
N TYR A 55 -2.88 -8.86 -13.17
CA TYR A 55 -4.18 -9.52 -13.10
C TYR A 55 -5.29 -8.52 -12.79
N ASP A 56 -6.45 -8.70 -13.42
CA ASP A 56 -7.62 -7.82 -13.25
C ASP A 56 -8.16 -7.82 -11.81
N GLU A 57 -8.17 -8.96 -11.12
CA GLU A 57 -8.56 -9.06 -9.71
C GLU A 57 -7.44 -9.73 -8.89
N LEU A 58 -7.06 -9.12 -7.77
CA LEU A 58 -6.00 -9.61 -6.89
C LEU A 58 -6.37 -9.45 -5.41
N ASP A 59 -6.06 -10.49 -4.64
CA ASP A 59 -5.99 -10.43 -3.20
C ASP A 59 -4.61 -9.93 -2.76
N PHE A 60 -4.61 -8.90 -1.93
CA PHE A 60 -3.44 -8.24 -1.37
C PHE A 60 -3.34 -8.52 0.13
N GLU A 61 -2.15 -8.85 0.59
CA GLU A 61 -1.80 -8.91 2.01
C GLU A 61 -0.68 -7.90 2.28
N LEU A 62 -1.05 -6.81 2.93
CA LEU A 62 -0.15 -5.76 3.36
C LEU A 62 0.32 -6.05 4.78
N TYR A 63 1.58 -6.45 4.91
CA TYR A 63 2.24 -6.70 6.18
C TYR A 63 2.84 -5.40 6.69
N THR A 64 2.33 -4.95 7.83
CA THR A 64 2.90 -3.85 8.59
C THR A 64 3.57 -4.41 9.85
N SER A 65 4.25 -3.56 10.62
CA SER A 65 4.92 -4.01 11.85
C SER A 65 3.97 -4.54 12.91
N CYS A 66 2.72 -4.09 12.91
CA CYS A 66 1.75 -4.45 13.93
C CYS A 66 0.67 -5.43 13.44
N LYS A 67 0.32 -5.43 12.16
CA LYS A 67 -0.79 -6.24 11.63
C LYS A 67 -0.61 -6.62 10.16
N VAL A 68 -1.41 -7.59 9.74
CA VAL A 68 -1.57 -7.97 8.33
C VAL A 68 -2.92 -7.47 7.86
N ILE A 69 -2.92 -6.62 6.83
CA ILE A 69 -4.12 -6.04 6.24
C ILE A 69 -4.42 -6.82 4.97
N LYS A 70 -5.56 -7.50 4.93
CA LYS A 70 -6.03 -8.21 3.74
C LYS A 70 -6.99 -7.32 2.97
N MET A 71 -6.74 -7.18 1.67
CA MET A 71 -7.50 -6.30 0.79
C MET A 71 -7.76 -7.04 -0.51
N LYS A 72 -8.97 -6.95 -1.06
CA LYS A 72 -9.27 -7.43 -2.41
C LYS A 72 -9.42 -6.24 -3.33
N GLY A 73 -8.66 -6.22 -4.42
CA GLY A 73 -8.67 -5.10 -5.36
C GLY A 73 -8.82 -5.50 -6.82
N GLU A 74 -9.49 -4.65 -7.59
CA GLU A 74 -9.57 -4.71 -9.06
C GLU A 74 -8.60 -3.71 -9.68
N PHE A 75 -7.87 -4.15 -10.70
CA PHE A 75 -6.94 -3.33 -11.46
C PHE A 75 -7.66 -2.14 -12.08
N LYS A 76 -7.17 -0.94 -11.79
CA LYS A 76 -7.69 0.31 -12.35
C LYS A 76 -6.84 0.80 -13.49
N ASP A 77 -5.57 1.05 -13.18
CA ASP A 77 -4.61 1.60 -14.11
C ASP A 77 -3.17 1.35 -13.64
N ALA A 78 -2.22 1.52 -14.54
CA ALA A 78 -0.80 1.56 -14.23
C ALA A 78 -0.15 2.77 -14.89
N GLU A 79 0.63 3.52 -14.12
CA GLU A 79 1.37 4.68 -14.59
C GLU A 79 2.88 4.45 -14.45
N LYS A 80 3.65 4.83 -15.47
CA LYS A 80 5.11 4.83 -15.41
C LYS A 80 5.61 6.26 -15.25
N LYS A 81 6.26 6.55 -14.12
CA LYS A 81 6.95 7.82 -13.87
C LYS A 81 8.45 7.58 -13.71
N GLY A 82 9.19 7.86 -14.79
CA GLY A 82 10.63 7.65 -14.84
C GLY A 82 11.00 6.17 -14.74
N LYS A 83 11.76 5.81 -13.70
CA LYS A 83 12.14 4.42 -13.40
C LYS A 83 11.13 3.68 -12.51
N LEU A 84 10.13 4.39 -11.98
CA LEU A 84 9.14 3.81 -11.08
C LEU A 84 7.85 3.50 -11.83
N ARG A 85 7.20 2.40 -11.43
CA ARG A 85 5.85 2.05 -11.86
C ARG A 85 4.90 2.14 -10.69
N PHE A 86 3.74 2.70 -10.95
CA PHE A 86 2.64 2.89 -10.02
C PHE A 86 1.50 2.03 -10.53
N TYR A 87 1.08 1.05 -9.74
CA TYR A 87 -0.08 0.22 -10.04
C TYR A 87 -1.21 0.64 -9.12
N ARG A 88 -2.40 0.89 -9.67
CA ARG A 88 -3.57 1.30 -8.91
C ARG A 88 -4.65 0.23 -8.97
N TYR A 89 -5.15 -0.11 -7.80
CA TYR A 89 -6.21 -1.08 -7.60
C TYR A 89 -7.36 -0.45 -6.81
N LYS A 90 -8.59 -0.56 -7.31
CA LYS A 90 -9.79 -0.24 -6.54
C LYS A 90 -10.01 -1.34 -5.52
N LEU A 91 -10.12 -1.00 -4.25
CA LEU A 91 -10.37 -1.96 -3.17
C LEU A 91 -11.88 -2.11 -2.97
N TYR A 92 -12.38 -3.34 -3.07
CA TYR A 92 -13.79 -3.67 -2.77
C TYR A 92 -14.00 -4.03 -1.31
N GLU A 93 -13.05 -4.79 -0.77
CA GLU A 93 -13.04 -5.23 0.61
C GLU A 93 -11.65 -4.95 1.15
N TYR A 94 -11.58 -4.22 2.25
CA TYR A 94 -10.38 -4.15 3.07
C TYR A 94 -10.81 -4.34 4.51
N ASN A 95 -10.19 -5.30 5.19
CA ASN A 95 -10.41 -5.45 6.63
C ASN A 95 -9.77 -4.24 7.32
N GLU A 96 -10.63 -3.35 7.81
CA GLU A 96 -10.35 -2.36 8.86
C GLU A 96 -9.24 -1.34 8.54
N PHE A 97 -9.64 -0.25 7.89
CA PHE A 97 -9.03 1.04 8.25
C PHE A 97 -9.44 1.34 9.71
N PHE A 98 -8.47 1.16 10.61
CA PHE A 98 -8.26 1.92 11.85
C PHE A 98 -9.51 2.28 12.67
N GLU A 99 -9.79 1.50 13.73
CA GLU A 99 -10.11 2.14 15.03
C GLU A 99 -8.88 2.86 15.59
#